data_AF-A0A951A8G2-F1
#
_entry.id   AF-A0A951A8G2-F1
#
_cell.length_a   1.000
_cell.length_b   1.000
_cell.length_c   1.000
_cell.angle_alpha   90.00
_cell.angle_beta   90.00
_cell.angle_gamma   90.00
#
_symmetry.space_group_name_H-M   'P 1'
#
loop_
_entity.id
_entity.type
_entity.pdbx_description
1 polymer ?
#
loop_
_entity_poly.entity_id
_entity_poly.type
_entity_poly.pdbx_seq_one_letter_code
_entity_poly.pdbx_strand_id
1 'polypeptide(L)'
;MQSAQRLDDNPCRPRHFKPPPPCAPAVPDERANQVLETCRTRMVAAAALFAVVFFVVVLRLGEIVLLSGGSAESHIGRLPPPAPPPPARADIVDRNSALLATMLPKPSLFVNSKALLAAGQDPDAAARELAAVLPGKPPAEIKARLVSGKSFAYLQR
;
A
#
# COMPACT_ATOMS: atom_id res chain seq x y z
N MET A 1 -9.66 -67.97 -38.34
CA MET A 1 -9.31 -67.09 -39.47
C MET A 1 -8.08 -66.29 -39.11
N GLN A 2 -7.02 -66.50 -39.89
CA GLN A 2 -5.89 -65.60 -40.15
C GLN A 2 -5.06 -65.12 -38.95
N SER A 3 -4.06 -65.94 -38.67
CA SER A 3 -2.66 -65.55 -38.53
C SER A 3 -2.33 -64.22 -39.22
N ALA A 4 -2.30 -63.14 -38.44
CA ALA A 4 -1.56 -61.94 -38.77
C ALA A 4 -0.32 -61.92 -37.87
N GLN A 5 0.67 -62.72 -38.23
CA GLN A 5 2.06 -62.41 -37.89
C GLN A 5 2.30 -60.99 -38.39
N ARG A 6 2.24 -59.99 -37.50
CA ARG A 6 2.89 -58.71 -37.76
C ARG A 6 4.37 -59.02 -37.89
N LEU A 7 4.82 -59.06 -39.13
CA LEU A 7 6.22 -58.93 -39.45
C LEU A 7 6.63 -57.54 -38.94
N ASP A 8 7.31 -57.49 -37.80
CA ASP A 8 7.90 -56.27 -37.27
C ASP A 8 9.05 -55.85 -38.20
N ASP A 9 8.79 -54.96 -39.16
CA ASP A 9 9.76 -54.40 -40.11
C ASP A 9 10.71 -53.37 -39.46
N ASN A 10 11.36 -53.73 -38.35
CA ASN A 10 12.40 -52.90 -37.75
C ASN A 10 13.79 -53.52 -38.02
N PRO A 11 14.54 -53.03 -39.02
CA PRO A 11 15.80 -53.64 -39.47
C PRO A 11 16.93 -53.54 -38.43
N CYS A 12 16.76 -52.75 -37.37
CA CYS A 12 17.77 -52.53 -36.34
C CYS A 12 17.50 -53.31 -35.03
N ARG A 13 16.50 -54.19 -34.99
CA ARG A 13 16.16 -54.92 -33.76
C ARG A 13 17.05 -56.17 -33.60
N PRO A 14 17.91 -56.26 -32.57
CA PRO A 14 18.74 -57.44 -32.37
C PRO A 14 17.86 -58.68 -32.13
N ARG A 15 18.13 -59.76 -32.87
CA ARG A 15 17.36 -61.03 -32.86
C ARG A 15 17.34 -61.77 -31.50
N HIS A 16 18.00 -61.22 -30.47
CA HIS A 16 18.04 -61.75 -29.10
C HIS A 16 17.20 -60.97 -28.10
N PHE A 17 16.37 -60.02 -28.54
CA PHE A 17 15.46 -59.32 -27.63
C PHE A 17 14.35 -60.26 -27.15
N LYS A 18 14.55 -60.87 -25.98
CA LYS A 18 13.50 -61.59 -25.27
C LYS A 18 12.58 -60.55 -24.65
N PRO A 19 11.26 -60.54 -24.93
CA PRO A 19 10.36 -59.59 -24.30
C PRO A 19 10.46 -59.76 -22.78
N PRO A 20 10.48 -58.65 -22.01
CA PRO A 20 10.44 -58.75 -20.56
C PRO A 20 9.20 -59.55 -20.15
N PRO A 21 9.27 -60.38 -19.09
CA PRO A 21 8.11 -61.10 -18.61
C PRO A 21 6.97 -60.12 -18.34
N PRO A 22 5.70 -60.52 -18.55
CA PRO A 22 4.56 -59.65 -18.28
C PRO A 22 4.71 -59.10 -16.87
N CYS A 23 4.84 -57.77 -16.75
CA CYS A 23 4.97 -57.10 -15.47
C CYS A 23 3.85 -57.61 -14.56
N ALA A 24 4.23 -58.17 -13.40
CA ALA A 24 3.26 -58.54 -12.38
C ALA A 24 2.39 -57.31 -12.10
N PRO A 25 1.05 -57.48 -11.96
CA PRO A 25 0.18 -56.36 -11.67
C PRO A 25 0.71 -55.68 -10.41
N ALA A 26 1.02 -54.38 -10.52
CA ALA A 26 1.44 -53.58 -9.39
C ALA A 26 0.28 -53.58 -8.40
N VAL A 27 0.40 -54.37 -7.33
CA VAL A 27 -0.56 -54.35 -6.23
C VAL A 27 -0.40 -52.98 -5.59
N PRO A 28 -1.43 -52.11 -5.61
CA PRO A 28 -1.31 -50.80 -5.00
C PRO A 28 -1.03 -51.00 -3.51
N ASP A 29 0.07 -50.41 -3.04
CA ASP A 29 0.37 -50.41 -1.62
C ASP A 29 -0.59 -49.42 -0.94
N GLU A 30 -1.66 -49.96 -0.38
CA GLU A 30 -2.75 -49.21 0.26
C GLU A 30 -2.21 -48.25 1.33
N ARG A 31 -1.14 -48.63 2.04
CA ARG A 31 -0.49 -47.78 3.05
C ARG A 31 0.23 -46.60 2.40
N ALA A 32 0.92 -46.83 1.29
CA ALA A 32 1.59 -45.76 0.55
C ALA A 32 0.57 -44.74 0.01
N ASN A 33 -0.56 -45.21 -0.52
CA ASN A 33 -1.65 -44.34 -0.98
C ASN A 33 -2.26 -43.52 0.16
N GLN A 34 -2.49 -44.11 1.35
CA GLN A 34 -3.02 -43.40 2.51
C GLN A 34 -2.09 -42.28 3.00
N VAL A 35 -0.78 -42.52 3.02
CA VAL A 35 0.22 -41.50 3.39
C VAL A 35 0.21 -40.35 2.38
N LEU A 36 0.16 -40.66 1.08
CA LEU A 36 0.11 -39.66 0.02
C LEU A 36 -1.15 -38.79 0.08
N GLU A 37 -2.32 -39.38 0.31
CA GLU A 37 -3.58 -38.64 0.45
C GLU A 37 -3.59 -37.73 1.69
N THR A 38 -2.98 -38.18 2.79
CA THR A 38 -2.84 -37.36 4.01
C THR A 38 -1.92 -36.16 3.77
N CYS A 39 -0.78 -36.37 3.11
CA CYS A 39 0.14 -35.30 2.74
C CYS A 39 -0.51 -34.30 1.78
N ARG A 40 -1.22 -34.79 0.76
CA ARG A 40 -1.95 -33.97 -0.20
C ARG A 40 -3.00 -33.10 0.48
N THR A 41 -3.80 -33.68 1.37
CA THR A 41 -4.86 -32.94 2.09
C THR A 41 -4.27 -31.80 2.93
N ARG A 42 -3.16 -32.05 3.64
CA ARG A 42 -2.49 -31.02 4.44
C ARG A 42 -1.86 -29.92 3.59
N MET A 43 -1.23 -30.29 2.46
CA MET A 43 -0.67 -29.31 1.51
C MET A 43 -1.76 -28.45 0.88
N VAL A 44 -2.87 -29.05 0.45
CA VAL A 44 -4.00 -28.31 -0.13
C VAL A 44 -4.65 -27.38 0.90
N ALA A 45 -4.81 -27.83 2.15
CA ALA A 45 -5.32 -27.00 3.23
C ALA A 45 -4.42 -25.78 3.50
N ALA A 46 -3.10 -25.97 3.55
CA ALA A 46 -2.14 -24.88 3.73
C ALA A 46 -2.17 -23.92 2.53
N ALA A 47 -2.18 -24.43 1.31
CA ALA A 47 -2.25 -23.62 0.09
C ALA A 47 -3.54 -22.77 0.04
N ALA A 48 -4.69 -23.36 0.43
CA ALA A 48 -5.95 -22.65 0.52
C ALA A 48 -5.90 -21.52 1.56
N LEU A 49 -5.32 -21.76 2.73
CA LEU A 49 -5.15 -20.73 3.77
C LEU A 49 -4.32 -19.55 3.25
N PHE A 50 -3.17 -19.82 2.62
CA PHE A 50 -2.34 -18.77 2.04
C PHE A 50 -3.07 -18.02 0.93
N ALA A 51 -3.79 -18.73 0.06
CA ALA A 51 -4.58 -18.10 -1.00
C ALA A 51 -5.62 -17.11 -0.43
N VAL A 52 -6.29 -17.46 0.67
CA VAL A 52 -7.24 -16.57 1.36
C VAL A 52 -6.53 -15.33 1.91
N VAL A 53 -5.37 -15.49 2.55
CA VAL A 53 -4.60 -14.35 3.08
C VAL A 53 -4.17 -13.40 1.96
N PHE A 54 -3.60 -13.93 0.88
CA PHE A 54 -3.20 -13.12 -0.27
C PHE A 54 -4.40 -12.45 -0.93
N PHE A 55 -5.55 -13.12 -0.99
CA PHE A 55 -6.77 -12.53 -1.52
C PHE A 55 -7.21 -11.29 -0.72
N VAL A 56 -7.15 -11.35 0.62
CA VAL A 56 -7.44 -10.18 1.48
C VAL A 56 -6.46 -9.03 1.21
N VAL A 57 -5.17 -9.33 1.02
CA VAL A 57 -4.16 -8.32 0.70
C VAL A 57 -4.45 -7.66 -0.65
N VAL A 58 -4.78 -8.44 -1.68
CA VAL A 58 -5.13 -7.92 -3.02
C VAL A 58 -6.38 -7.06 -2.94
N LEU A 59 -7.41 -7.49 -2.21
CA LEU A 59 -8.63 -6.69 -2.01
C LEU A 59 -8.33 -5.37 -1.30
N ARG A 60 -7.55 -5.38 -0.22
CA ARG A 60 -7.16 -4.15 0.49
C ARG A 60 -6.34 -3.22 -0.37
N LEU A 61 -5.41 -3.75 -1.14
CA LEU A 61 -4.62 -2.95 -2.07
C LEU A 61 -5.51 -2.34 -3.17
N GLY A 62 -6.44 -3.13 -3.73
CA GLY A 62 -7.43 -2.67 -4.70
C GLY A 62 -8.32 -1.56 -4.14
N GLU A 63 -8.83 -1.73 -2.92
CA GLU A 63 -9.64 -0.72 -2.22
C GLU A 63 -8.87 0.60 -2.07
N ILE A 64 -7.63 0.54 -1.60
CA ILE A 64 -6.79 1.73 -1.43
C ILE A 64 -6.51 2.39 -2.79
N VAL A 65 -6.13 1.62 -3.81
CA VAL A 65 -5.73 2.17 -5.11
C VAL A 65 -6.92 2.71 -5.91
N LEU A 66 -8.05 1.99 -5.94
CA LEU A 66 -9.22 2.35 -6.75
C LEU A 66 -10.13 3.36 -6.05
N LEU A 67 -10.35 3.24 -4.74
CA LEU A 67 -11.30 4.11 -4.02
C LEU A 67 -10.61 5.31 -3.34
N SER A 68 -9.34 5.21 -2.95
CA SER A 68 -8.63 6.33 -2.28
C SER A 68 -7.81 7.20 -3.24
N GLY A 69 -8.22 7.25 -4.52
CA GLY A 69 -7.55 7.86 -5.68
C GLY A 69 -7.23 9.37 -5.64
N GLY A 70 -6.97 9.95 -4.47
CA GLY A 70 -6.52 11.33 -4.31
C GLY A 70 -5.81 11.65 -2.99
N SER A 71 -5.60 10.68 -2.09
CA SER A 71 -4.89 10.92 -0.81
C SER A 71 -3.60 10.11 -0.66
N ALA A 72 -3.25 9.30 -1.67
CA ALA A 72 -1.92 8.73 -1.79
C ALA A 72 -0.97 9.77 -2.42
N GLU A 73 -0.77 10.90 -1.72
CA GLU A 73 0.47 11.65 -1.90
C GLU A 73 1.60 10.66 -1.60
N SER A 74 2.38 10.40 -2.63
CA SER A 74 3.44 9.38 -2.75
C SER A 74 4.01 8.84 -1.42
N HIS A 75 3.93 7.52 -1.27
CA HIS A 75 4.60 6.73 -0.25
C HIS A 75 6.15 6.74 -0.38
N ILE A 76 6.73 7.78 -0.99
CA ILE A 76 8.17 8.05 -1.09
C ILE A 76 8.51 9.16 -0.11
N GLY A 77 8.40 8.84 1.17
CA GLY A 77 8.58 9.80 2.24
C GLY A 77 7.66 9.42 3.38
N ARG A 78 8.16 8.57 4.28
CA ARG A 78 7.50 8.24 5.55
C ARG A 78 7.40 9.50 6.40
N LEU A 79 6.46 10.41 6.07
CA LEU A 79 5.91 11.30 7.07
C LEU A 79 5.18 10.38 8.05
N PRO A 80 5.51 10.44 9.35
CA PRO A 80 4.68 9.80 10.36
C PRO A 80 3.22 10.20 10.12
N PRO A 81 2.24 9.31 10.36
CA PRO A 81 0.84 9.73 10.37
C PRO A 81 0.73 11.02 11.18
N PRO A 82 -0.02 12.03 10.70
CA PRO A 82 -0.11 13.31 11.39
C PRO A 82 -0.41 13.00 12.84
N ALA A 83 0.49 13.43 13.73
CA ALA A 83 0.33 13.17 15.15
C ALA A 83 -1.08 13.61 15.53
N PRO A 84 -1.82 12.80 16.32
CA PRO A 84 -3.15 13.20 16.75
C PRO A 84 -3.03 14.62 17.32
N PRO A 85 -3.98 15.51 16.99
CA PRO A 85 -3.92 16.89 17.46
C PRO A 85 -3.70 16.86 18.98
N PRO A 86 -2.81 17.71 19.51
CA PRO A 86 -2.51 17.70 20.94
C PRO A 86 -3.82 17.80 21.71
N PRO A 87 -3.98 17.04 22.82
CA PRO A 87 -5.23 17.05 23.57
C PRO A 87 -5.59 18.49 23.92
N ALA A 88 -6.82 18.87 23.64
CA ALA A 88 -7.30 20.21 23.97
C ALA A 88 -7.13 20.43 25.48
N ARG A 89 -6.48 21.53 25.86
CA ARG A 89 -6.38 21.95 27.26
C ARG A 89 -7.78 22.20 27.78
N ALA A 90 -8.11 21.56 28.90
CA ALA A 90 -9.39 21.76 29.55
C ALA A 90 -9.52 23.21 30.05
N ASP A 91 -10.77 23.66 30.12
CA ASP A 91 -11.12 24.95 30.68
C ASP A 91 -10.79 24.98 32.18
N ILE A 92 -10.18 26.06 32.62
CA ILE A 92 -9.93 26.33 34.04
C ILE A 92 -11.12 27.11 34.56
N VAL A 93 -11.79 26.54 35.56
CA VAL A 93 -12.91 27.15 36.27
C VAL A 93 -12.56 27.41 37.73
N ASP A 94 -13.12 28.48 38.29
CA ASP A 94 -13.02 28.80 39.72
C ASP A 94 -13.89 27.85 40.58
N ARG A 95 -13.77 27.95 41.91
CA ARG A 95 -14.63 27.26 42.89
C ARG A 95 -16.13 27.54 42.73
N ASN A 96 -16.48 28.68 42.13
CA ASN A 96 -17.86 29.06 41.80
C ASN A 96 -18.24 28.68 40.35
N SER A 97 -17.46 27.82 39.69
CA SER A 97 -17.63 27.42 38.28
C SER A 97 -17.53 28.56 37.25
N ALA A 98 -16.93 29.69 37.63
CA ALA A 98 -16.67 30.80 36.71
C ALA A 98 -15.45 30.50 35.82
N LEU A 99 -15.55 30.74 34.51
CA LEU A 99 -14.47 30.47 33.55
C LEU A 99 -13.31 31.46 33.75
N LEU A 100 -12.12 30.94 34.05
CA LEU A 100 -10.90 31.74 34.25
C LEU A 100 -9.98 31.69 33.03
N ALA A 101 -9.84 30.53 32.39
CA ALA A 101 -9.02 30.39 31.20
C ALA A 101 -9.55 29.26 30.30
N THR A 102 -9.69 29.55 29.01
CA THR A 102 -10.08 28.60 27.96
C THR A 102 -9.11 28.71 26.77
N MET A 103 -9.02 27.66 25.95
CA MET A 103 -8.31 27.73 24.68
C MET A 103 -9.29 27.83 23.53
N LEU A 104 -9.20 28.92 22.75
CA LEU A 104 -9.99 29.06 21.54
C LEU A 104 -9.22 28.47 20.35
N PRO A 105 -9.90 27.73 19.45
CA PRO A 105 -9.29 27.31 18.20
C PRO A 105 -8.96 28.55 17.36
N LYS A 106 -7.68 28.73 17.03
CA LYS A 106 -7.20 29.84 16.20
C LYS A 106 -6.35 29.30 15.06
N PRO A 107 -6.70 29.57 13.78
CA PRO A 107 -5.90 29.14 12.65
C PRO A 107 -4.62 29.97 12.55
N SER A 108 -3.50 29.31 12.23
CA SER A 108 -2.22 29.96 11.88
C SER A 108 -1.92 29.74 10.40
N LEU A 109 -1.45 30.78 9.72
CA LEU A 109 -1.07 30.71 8.31
C LEU A 109 0.45 30.73 8.18
N PHE A 110 1.01 29.77 7.44
CA PHE A 110 2.43 29.68 7.12
C PHE A 110 2.63 29.42 5.63
N VAL A 111 3.82 29.70 5.13
CA VAL A 111 4.24 29.44 3.75
C VAL A 111 5.52 28.64 3.70
N ASN A 112 5.61 27.75 2.73
CA ASN A 112 6.85 27.12 2.29
C ASN A 112 7.33 27.83 1.01
N SER A 113 8.33 28.72 1.15
CA SER A 113 8.86 29.49 0.04
C SER A 113 9.50 28.62 -1.04
N LYS A 114 10.14 27.52 -0.65
CA LYS A 114 10.83 26.64 -1.61
C LYS A 114 9.83 25.94 -2.53
N ALA A 115 8.74 25.44 -1.97
CA ALA A 115 7.67 24.81 -2.74
C ALA A 115 6.99 25.80 -3.69
N LEU A 116 6.72 27.01 -3.20
CA LEU A 116 6.12 28.09 -4.00
C LEU A 116 7.00 28.46 -5.21
N LEU A 117 8.30 28.67 -4.98
CA LEU A 117 9.26 29.02 -6.03
C LEU A 117 9.49 27.86 -7.01
N ALA A 118 9.52 26.61 -6.52
CA ALA A 118 9.65 25.43 -7.37
C ALA A 118 8.42 25.21 -8.27
N ALA A 119 7.23 25.60 -7.80
CA ALA A 119 5.99 25.55 -8.58
C ALA A 119 5.89 26.66 -9.65
N GLY A 120 6.82 27.62 -9.68
CA GLY A 120 6.82 28.72 -10.66
C GLY A 120 5.67 29.71 -10.49
N GLN A 121 5.03 29.78 -9.32
CA GLN A 121 3.96 30.74 -9.04
C GLN A 121 4.52 32.15 -8.86
N ASP A 122 3.77 33.17 -9.27
CA ASP A 122 4.15 34.57 -9.12
C ASP A 122 3.97 35.03 -7.65
N PRO A 123 5.06 35.28 -6.91
CA PRO A 123 4.99 35.73 -5.53
C PRO A 123 4.41 37.15 -5.40
N ASP A 124 4.48 37.97 -6.45
CA ASP A 124 3.95 39.33 -6.44
C ASP A 124 2.41 39.33 -6.50
N ALA A 125 1.82 38.54 -7.40
CA ALA A 125 0.37 38.34 -7.45
C ALA A 125 -0.15 37.75 -6.14
N ALA A 126 0.48 36.67 -5.64
CA ALA A 126 0.08 36.02 -4.41
C ALA A 126 0.14 36.97 -3.19
N ALA A 127 1.16 37.82 -3.10
CA ALA A 127 1.27 38.79 -2.02
C ALA A 127 0.15 39.85 -2.04
N ARG A 128 -0.31 40.27 -3.22
CA ARG A 128 -1.43 41.23 -3.36
C ARG A 128 -2.75 40.63 -2.94
N GLU A 129 -3.04 39.42 -3.39
CA GLU A 129 -4.27 38.71 -3.03
C GLU A 129 -4.31 38.42 -1.52
N LEU A 130 -3.18 37.98 -0.96
CA LEU A 130 -3.08 37.76 0.49
C LEU A 130 -3.21 39.06 1.29
N ALA A 131 -2.67 40.18 0.81
CA ALA A 131 -2.84 41.47 1.48
C ALA A 131 -4.29 41.96 1.46
N ALA A 132 -5.11 41.56 0.48
CA ALA A 132 -6.53 41.89 0.43
C ALA A 132 -7.35 41.13 1.48
N VAL A 133 -6.93 39.92 1.85
CA VAL A 133 -7.66 39.06 2.81
C VAL A 133 -7.09 39.14 4.23
N LEU A 134 -5.79 39.42 4.39
CA LEU A 134 -5.15 39.56 5.69
C LEU A 134 -5.07 41.04 6.11
N PRO A 135 -5.95 41.51 7.02
CA PRO A 135 -5.89 42.88 7.51
C PRO A 135 -4.60 43.13 8.30
N GLY A 136 -4.00 44.31 8.09
CA GLY A 136 -2.86 44.78 8.88
C GLY A 136 -1.47 44.31 8.40
N LYS A 137 -1.35 43.68 7.23
CA LYS A 137 -0.05 43.30 6.65
C LYS A 137 0.15 43.90 5.26
N PRO A 138 1.22 44.68 5.03
CA PRO A 138 1.49 45.25 3.71
C PRO A 138 1.98 44.15 2.74
N PRO A 139 1.68 44.26 1.44
CA PRO A 139 2.04 43.26 0.43
C PRO A 139 3.56 43.06 0.34
N ALA A 140 4.36 44.10 0.60
CA ALA A 140 5.82 44.01 0.62
C ALA A 140 6.35 43.04 1.71
N GLU A 141 5.74 43.05 2.90
CA GLU A 141 6.15 42.13 3.99
C GLU A 141 5.78 40.69 3.64
N ILE A 142 4.59 40.47 3.07
CA ILE A 142 4.13 39.15 2.65
C ILE A 142 5.06 38.60 1.56
N LYS A 143 5.34 39.38 0.51
CA LYS A 143 6.27 39.00 -0.56
C LYS A 143 7.64 38.62 -0.02
N ALA A 144 8.19 39.40 0.91
CA ALA A 144 9.49 39.10 1.51
C ALA A 144 9.50 37.71 2.19
N ARG A 145 8.38 37.29 2.80
CA ARG A 145 8.23 35.94 3.37
C ARG A 145 8.01 34.88 2.31
N LEU A 146 7.26 35.18 1.24
CA LEU A 146 7.03 34.26 0.11
C LEU A 146 8.34 33.90 -0.61
N VAL A 147 9.24 34.88 -0.80
CA VAL A 147 10.50 34.71 -1.54
C VAL A 147 11.70 34.42 -0.61
N SER A 148 11.46 34.24 0.70
CA SER A 148 12.53 34.10 1.70
C SER A 148 13.44 32.87 1.51
N GLY A 149 13.07 31.92 0.65
CA GLY A 149 13.80 30.66 0.44
C GLY A 149 13.71 29.68 1.61
N LYS A 150 12.93 29.99 2.65
CA LYS A 150 12.73 29.13 3.82
C LYS A 150 11.67 28.08 3.55
N SER A 151 11.87 26.87 4.09
CA SER A 151 10.88 25.80 4.01
C SER A 151 9.62 26.08 4.85
N PHE A 152 9.73 26.99 5.82
CA PHE A 152 8.64 27.35 6.72
C PHE A 152 8.79 28.80 7.20
N ALA A 153 7.76 29.61 6.97
CA ALA A 153 7.67 30.99 7.46
C ALA A 153 6.22 31.32 7.82
N TYR A 154 5.97 31.79 9.04
CA TYR A 154 4.62 32.25 9.43
C TYR A 154 4.25 33.53 8.68
N LEU A 155 3.05 33.57 8.12
CA LEU A 155 2.42 34.79 7.63
C LEU A 155 1.58 35.42 8.74
N GLN A 156 0.78 34.61 9.45
CA GLN A 156 -0.08 35.04 10.55
C GLN A 156 -0.16 33.95 11.64
N ARG A 157 -0.23 34.35 12.91
CA ARG A 157 -0.36 33.44 14.05
C ARG A 157 -1.55 33.81 14.92
#